data_AF-A0A7Y6UDZ4-F1
#
_entry.id   AF-A0A7Y6UDZ4-F1
#
_cell.length_a   1.000
_cell.length_b   1.000
_cell.length_c   1.000
_cell.angle_alpha   90.00
_cell.angle_beta   90.00
_cell.angle_gamma   90.00
#
_symmetry.space_group_name_H-M   'P 1'
#
loop_
_entity.id
_entity.type
_entity.pdbx_description
1 polymer ?
#
loop_
_entity_poly.entity_id
_entity_poly.type
_entity_poly.pdbx_seq_one_letter_code
_entity_poly.pdbx_strand_id
1 'polypeptide(L)'
;MRTLLLLLALASCGKKSAPEDTKVASCNSDSMKMCVEYSSANLAAGSDSLAKLCTVVDSGAKFTMTACPTPSAGKCKRNEGTDVYYDGNPLGDVAALEKMCTDKGGTWSK
;
A
#
# COMPACT_ATOMS: atom_id res chain seq x y z
N MET A 1 55.41 -1.76 -0.38
CA MET A 1 54.03 -1.72 0.16
C MET A 1 53.34 -2.99 -0.33
N ARG A 2 53.05 -4.00 0.51
CA ARG A 2 51.85 -4.08 1.39
C ARG A 2 50.60 -3.69 0.57
N THR A 3 49.63 -4.54 0.24
CA THR A 3 48.87 -5.42 1.16
C THR A 3 47.95 -6.36 0.36
N LEU A 4 47.86 -7.60 0.86
CA LEU A 4 46.85 -8.66 0.75
C LEU A 4 45.72 -8.57 -0.30
N LEU A 5 45.67 -9.63 -1.12
CA LEU A 5 44.42 -10.31 -1.48
C LEU A 5 43.61 -10.64 -0.21
N LEU A 6 42.34 -10.26 -0.17
CA LEU A 6 41.26 -11.00 0.49
C LEU A 6 39.94 -10.26 0.17
N LEU A 7 39.00 -10.91 -0.51
CA LEU A 7 37.57 -10.65 -0.34
C LEU A 7 36.80 -11.89 -0.80
N LEU A 8 36.70 -12.77 0.18
CA LEU A 8 35.68 -13.76 0.46
C LEU A 8 34.60 -13.93 -0.63
N ALA A 9 34.68 -15.08 -1.29
CA ALA A 9 33.51 -15.77 -1.80
C ALA A 9 32.64 -16.21 -0.60
N LEU A 10 31.67 -15.37 -0.23
CA LEU A 10 30.60 -15.73 0.70
C LEU A 10 29.35 -16.08 -0.11
N ALA A 11 29.05 -17.37 -0.08
CA ALA A 11 27.72 -17.94 0.08
C ALA A 11 26.62 -17.48 -0.91
N SER A 12 26.30 -18.41 -1.80
CA SER A 12 24.93 -18.74 -2.17
C SER A 12 23.99 -18.64 -0.96
N CYS A 13 23.27 -17.53 -0.85
CA CYS A 13 22.12 -17.38 0.02
C CYS A 13 21.03 -16.66 -0.77
N GLY A 14 19.98 -17.40 -1.11
CA GLY A 14 18.64 -16.89 -1.35
C GLY A 14 18.54 -15.71 -2.30
N LYS A 15 18.21 -16.00 -3.56
CA LYS A 15 17.55 -15.08 -4.48
C LYS A 15 16.19 -14.68 -3.89
N LYS A 16 16.18 -13.88 -2.81
CA LYS A 16 15.06 -13.02 -2.49
C LYS A 16 15.32 -11.82 -3.37
N SER A 17 14.68 -11.83 -4.54
CA SER A 17 14.57 -10.64 -5.38
C SER A 17 14.31 -9.49 -4.42
N ALA A 18 15.25 -8.54 -4.35
CA ALA A 18 14.96 -7.27 -3.71
C ALA A 18 13.62 -6.81 -4.29
N PRO A 19 12.66 -6.35 -3.48
CA PRO A 19 11.47 -5.73 -4.04
C PRO A 19 11.99 -4.73 -5.06
N GLU A 20 11.55 -4.84 -6.33
CA GLU A 20 11.72 -3.72 -7.26
C GLU A 20 11.37 -2.45 -6.48
N ASP A 21 12.12 -1.36 -6.69
CA ASP A 21 11.85 -0.03 -6.16
C ASP A 21 10.43 0.43 -6.55
N THR A 22 9.44 -0.21 -5.94
CA THR A 22 8.03 -0.08 -6.23
C THR A 22 7.66 1.13 -5.43
N LYS A 23 7.85 2.29 -6.06
CA LYS A 23 7.41 3.55 -5.49
C LYS A 23 5.93 3.37 -5.19
N VAL A 24 5.58 3.56 -3.93
CA VAL A 24 4.22 3.50 -3.43
C VAL A 24 3.95 4.80 -2.69
N ALA A 25 2.73 5.28 -2.83
CA ALA A 25 2.20 6.34 -1.99
C ALA A 25 0.94 5.84 -1.32
N SER A 26 0.52 6.52 -0.27
CA SER A 26 -0.73 6.21 0.39
C SER A 26 -1.51 7.45 0.78
N CYS A 27 -2.80 7.26 0.94
CA CYS A 27 -3.73 8.20 1.55
C CYS A 27 -4.31 7.55 2.81
N ASN A 28 -3.97 8.08 3.99
CA ASN A 28 -4.43 7.54 5.26
C ASN A 28 -5.58 8.38 5.81
N SER A 29 -6.73 7.75 6.08
CA SER A 29 -7.88 8.35 6.75
C SER A 29 -8.12 7.68 8.10
N ASP A 30 -7.73 8.39 9.16
CA ASP A 30 -7.96 7.96 10.54
C ASP A 30 -9.46 7.92 10.90
N SER A 31 -10.26 8.79 10.27
CA SER A 31 -11.69 8.92 10.51
C SER A 31 -12.48 7.73 9.96
N MET A 32 -12.06 7.21 8.81
CA MET A 32 -12.66 6.05 8.15
C MET A 32 -11.96 4.73 8.49
N LYS A 33 -10.89 4.76 9.29
CA LYS A 33 -10.05 3.59 9.62
C LYS A 33 -9.56 2.85 8.38
N MET A 34 -9.17 3.61 7.36
CA MET A 34 -8.71 3.06 6.09
C MET A 34 -7.48 3.77 5.56
N CYS A 35 -6.69 3.04 4.77
CA CYS A 35 -5.56 3.56 4.03
C CYS A 35 -5.66 3.10 2.57
N VAL A 36 -5.54 4.01 1.62
CA VAL A 36 -5.53 3.70 0.18
C VAL A 36 -4.10 3.75 -0.30
N GLU A 37 -3.58 2.64 -0.80
CA GLU A 37 -2.25 2.54 -1.40
C GLU A 37 -2.35 2.72 -2.91
N TYR A 38 -1.48 3.58 -3.43
CA TYR A 38 -1.33 3.86 -4.85
C TYR A 38 -0.10 3.14 -5.37
N SER A 39 -0.31 2.23 -6.33
CA SER A 39 0.79 1.54 -7.01
C SER A 39 1.61 2.47 -7.92
N SER A 40 2.73 1.96 -8.43
CA SER A 40 3.55 2.65 -9.44
C SER A 40 2.74 3.15 -10.65
N ALA A 41 1.67 2.44 -11.03
CA ALA A 41 0.80 2.85 -12.14
C ALA A 41 0.00 4.12 -11.80
N ASN A 42 -0.46 4.25 -10.56
CA ASN A 42 -1.18 5.44 -10.09
C ASN A 42 -0.24 6.64 -9.92
N LEU A 43 1.02 6.40 -9.53
CA LEU A 43 2.03 7.46 -9.40
C LEU A 43 2.33 8.16 -10.73
N ALA A 44 2.02 7.54 -11.88
CA ALA A 44 2.10 8.21 -13.18
C ALA A 44 1.20 9.45 -13.30
N ALA A 45 0.13 9.54 -12.50
CA ALA A 45 -0.74 10.74 -12.42
C ALA A 45 -0.10 11.92 -11.68
N GLY A 46 1.05 11.72 -11.02
CA GLY A 46 1.76 12.71 -10.24
C GLY A 46 1.28 12.81 -8.78
N SER A 47 2.22 12.99 -7.85
CA SER A 47 1.96 13.05 -6.42
C SER A 47 0.99 14.16 -6.02
N ASP A 48 1.02 15.33 -6.69
CA ASP A 48 0.11 16.44 -6.40
C ASP A 48 -1.35 16.09 -6.72
N SER A 49 -1.58 15.37 -7.82
CA SER A 49 -2.91 14.90 -8.22
C SER A 49 -3.43 13.88 -7.21
N LEU A 50 -2.58 12.94 -6.78
CA LEU A 50 -2.94 11.94 -5.78
C LEU A 50 -3.18 12.56 -4.40
N ALA A 51 -2.39 13.55 -4.00
CA ALA A 51 -2.59 14.30 -2.75
C ALA A 51 -3.94 15.04 -2.74
N LYS A 52 -4.34 15.62 -3.88
CA LYS A 52 -5.68 16.24 -4.03
C LYS A 52 -6.78 15.19 -3.95
N LEU A 53 -6.64 14.05 -4.62
CA LEU A 53 -7.63 12.97 -4.55
C LEU A 53 -7.76 12.40 -3.12
N CYS A 54 -6.66 12.35 -2.39
CA CYS A 54 -6.65 11.89 -1.00
C CYS A 54 -7.59 12.71 -0.11
N THR A 55 -7.55 14.04 -0.24
CA THR A 55 -8.34 14.95 0.60
C THR A 55 -9.78 15.15 0.12
N VAL A 56 -10.12 14.73 -1.11
CA VAL A 56 -11.50 14.78 -1.64
C VAL A 56 -12.40 13.75 -0.96
N VAL A 57 -11.87 12.58 -0.62
CA VAL A 57 -12.65 11.50 0.02
C VAL A 57 -12.81 11.76 1.52
N ASP A 58 -11.76 12.26 2.16
CA ASP A 58 -11.78 12.72 3.54
C ASP A 58 -10.83 13.91 3.68
N SER A 59 -11.37 15.07 4.06
CA SER A 59 -10.59 16.29 4.24
C SER A 59 -9.51 16.18 5.32
N GLY A 60 -9.65 15.23 6.25
CA GLY A 60 -8.65 14.91 7.27
C GLY A 60 -7.60 13.88 6.84
N ALA A 61 -7.72 13.32 5.64
CA ALA A 61 -6.81 12.30 5.17
C ALA A 61 -5.42 12.86 4.83
N LYS A 62 -4.40 12.05 5.07
CA LYS A 62 -2.99 12.42 4.93
C LYS A 62 -2.35 11.63 3.80
N PHE A 63 -1.85 12.34 2.79
CA PHE A 63 -1.06 11.77 1.71
C PHE A 63 0.41 11.62 2.13
N THR A 64 1.01 10.46 1.86
CA THR A 64 2.44 10.20 2.09
C THR A 64 3.06 9.38 0.97
N MET A 65 4.37 9.50 0.78
CA MET A 65 5.13 8.66 -0.17
C MET A 65 5.62 7.37 0.50
N THR A 66 4.74 6.73 1.24
CA THR A 66 5.00 5.47 1.96
C THR A 66 3.85 4.50 1.72
N ALA A 67 4.12 3.21 1.82
CA ALA A 67 3.11 2.15 1.80
C ALA A 67 2.07 2.34 2.91
N CYS A 68 0.89 1.75 2.72
CA CYS A 68 -0.05 1.57 3.83
C CYS A 68 0.53 0.59 4.86
N PRO A 69 0.22 0.78 6.16
CA PRO A 69 0.57 -0.22 7.16
C PRO A 69 -0.18 -1.53 6.89
N THR A 70 0.34 -2.63 7.40
CA THR A 70 -0.36 -3.93 7.36
C THR A 70 -1.74 -3.79 8.01
N PRO A 71 -2.82 -4.21 7.33
CA PRO A 71 -4.16 -4.02 7.84
C PRO A 71 -4.49 -5.07 8.92
N SER A 72 -5.27 -4.70 9.92
CA SER A 72 -5.75 -5.64 10.95
C SER A 72 -7.06 -6.35 10.55
N ALA A 73 -7.92 -5.72 9.75
CA ALA A 73 -9.21 -6.27 9.35
C ALA A 73 -9.19 -6.95 7.97
N GLY A 74 -8.33 -6.46 7.07
CA GLY A 74 -8.13 -6.98 5.72
C GLY A 74 -7.90 -5.87 4.70
N LYS A 75 -7.76 -6.26 3.44
CA LYS A 75 -7.60 -5.35 2.30
C LYS A 75 -8.49 -5.71 1.13
N CYS A 76 -8.91 -4.68 0.41
CA CYS A 76 -9.64 -4.77 -0.85
C CYS A 76 -8.76 -4.30 -2.00
N LYS A 77 -8.38 -5.21 -2.89
CA LYS A 77 -7.68 -4.88 -4.13
C LYS A 77 -8.67 -4.44 -5.18
N ARG A 78 -8.55 -3.21 -5.69
CA ARG A 78 -9.41 -2.68 -6.76
C ARG A 78 -8.70 -2.80 -8.11
N ASN A 79 -9.49 -2.87 -9.17
CA ASN A 79 -8.97 -2.96 -10.54
C ASN A 79 -8.27 -1.68 -11.01
N GLU A 80 -8.44 -0.58 -10.29
CA GLU A 80 -7.89 0.76 -10.59
C GLU A 80 -6.42 0.93 -10.15
N GLY A 81 -5.73 -0.17 -9.83
CA GLY A 81 -4.34 -0.15 -9.36
C GLY A 81 -4.17 0.31 -7.91
N THR A 82 -5.27 0.51 -7.18
CA THR A 82 -5.27 0.89 -5.77
C THR A 82 -5.65 -0.28 -4.88
N ASP A 83 -4.97 -0.41 -3.76
CA ASP A 83 -5.34 -1.33 -2.69
C ASP A 83 -5.90 -0.53 -1.51
N VAL A 84 -7.04 -0.94 -0.97
CA VAL A 84 -7.65 -0.30 0.21
C VAL A 84 -7.46 -1.19 1.42
N TYR A 85 -6.68 -0.70 2.38
CA TYR A 85 -6.33 -1.35 3.64
C TYR A 85 -7.28 -0.87 4.73
N TYR A 86 -7.89 -1.79 5.46
CA TYR A 86 -8.80 -1.49 6.56
C TYR A 86 -8.16 -1.85 7.89
N ASP A 87 -8.00 -0.87 8.76
CA ASP A 87 -7.43 -1.03 10.11
C ASP A 87 -8.56 -0.98 11.15
N GLY A 88 -9.46 -1.96 11.04
CA GLY A 88 -10.74 -1.98 11.72
C GLY A 88 -11.89 -1.54 10.82
N ASN A 89 -13.03 -1.21 11.41
CA ASN A 89 -14.22 -0.77 10.69
C ASN A 89 -14.98 0.29 11.52
N PRO A 90 -15.29 1.49 11.01
CA PRO A 90 -16.26 2.37 11.67
C PRO A 90 -17.67 1.75 11.74
N LEU A 91 -18.00 0.79 10.87
CA LEU A 91 -19.26 0.04 10.83
C LEU A 91 -19.24 -1.28 11.63
N GLY A 92 -18.10 -1.70 12.19
CA GLY A 92 -17.97 -2.88 13.06
C GLY A 92 -18.06 -4.27 12.40
N ASP A 93 -18.35 -4.39 11.10
CA ASP A 93 -18.56 -5.68 10.42
C ASP A 93 -17.59 -5.89 9.23
N VAL A 94 -16.68 -6.86 9.35
CA VAL A 94 -15.73 -7.24 8.29
C VAL A 94 -16.45 -7.84 7.07
N ALA A 95 -17.57 -8.55 7.27
CA ALA A 95 -18.34 -9.12 6.16
C ALA A 95 -18.96 -8.01 5.30
N ALA A 96 -19.39 -6.91 5.91
CA ALA A 96 -19.84 -5.74 5.18
C ALA A 96 -18.72 -5.09 4.36
N LEU A 97 -17.49 -5.00 4.89
CA LEU A 97 -16.32 -4.51 4.14
C LEU A 97 -15.99 -5.41 2.94
N GLU A 98 -15.99 -6.72 3.14
CA GLU A 98 -15.76 -7.71 2.08
C GLU A 98 -16.84 -7.62 1.00
N LYS A 99 -18.11 -7.51 1.40
CA LYS A 99 -19.22 -7.32 0.46
C LYS A 99 -19.10 -6.02 -0.33
N MET A 100 -18.80 -4.89 0.32
CA MET A 100 -18.58 -3.63 -0.38
C MET A 100 -17.38 -3.69 -1.34
N CYS A 101 -16.34 -4.43 -0.99
CA CYS A 101 -15.20 -4.66 -1.86
C CYS A 101 -15.62 -5.39 -3.15
N THR A 102 -16.33 -6.51 -2.99
CA THR A 102 -16.74 -7.37 -4.11
C THR A 102 -17.84 -6.74 -4.97
N ASP A 103 -18.80 -6.02 -4.37
CA ASP A 103 -19.83 -5.27 -5.10
C ASP A 103 -19.24 -4.17 -6.00
N LYS A 104 -18.08 -3.62 -5.61
CA LYS A 104 -17.31 -2.65 -6.41
C LYS A 104 -16.33 -3.31 -7.39
N GLY A 105 -16.43 -4.62 -7.58
CA GLY A 105 -15.58 -5.39 -8.50
C GLY A 105 -14.15 -5.59 -8.00
N GLY A 106 -13.90 -5.38 -6.71
CA GLY A 106 -12.62 -5.65 -6.07
C GLY A 106 -12.48 -7.09 -5.56
N THR A 107 -11.26 -7.45 -5.20
CA THR A 107 -10.91 -8.74 -4.60
C THR A 107 -10.52 -8.54 -3.15
N TRP A 108 -11.19 -9.25 -2.23
CA TRP A 108 -10.89 -9.19 -0.80
C TRP A 108 -9.72 -10.11 -0.43
N SER A 109 -8.92 -9.71 0.56
CA SER A 109 -7.88 -10.52 1.18
C SER A 109 -7.78 -10.18 2.66
N LYS A 110 -7.68 -11.21 3.51
CA LYS A 110 -7.45 -11.02 4.95
C LYS A 110 -5.98 -10.80 5.23
#